data_AF-A0A0B4EYT6-F1
#
_entry.id   AF-A0A0B4EYT6-F1
#
_cell.length_a   1.000
_cell.length_b   1.000
_cell.length_c   1.000
_cell.angle_alpha   90.00
_cell.angle_beta   90.00
_cell.angle_gamma   90.00
#
_symmetry.space_group_name_H-M   'P 1'
#
loop_
_entity.id
_entity.type
_entity.pdbx_description
1 polymer ?
#
loop_
_entity_poly.entity_id
_entity_poly.type
_entity_poly.pdbx_seq_one_letter_code
_entity_poly.pdbx_strand_id
1 'polypeptide(L)'
;MAWLKKDVIEANHVDQLADMFLSAGFDLFFDNKWMGKWKTEGIFEDMTGLAHYNTDFENEHISLKDPKGDYSMIGVVPAIFLVNKAALGSRKVPESWSDILSDEFEHSISLPIADFDLFNSILVHIYKLYGQEGVTKLGKSLLSNLHPAQMMDAKEPAITIMPFFFSKMIKENGPMQVVWPKEGAIISPIFMLTKKNRREELKPIVDFMAGKEVGNIISHQGLFPSIHPEVENVTAGKPFVWIGWDFIYSHDMGQLLQDCETWFRKGAEHL
;
A
#
# COMPACT_ATOMS: atom_id res chain seq x y z
N MET A 1 4.14 -13.58 -7.12
CA MET A 1 2.77 -13.57 -7.68
C MET A 1 2.59 -14.28 -9.03
N ALA A 2 3.64 -14.60 -9.80
CA ALA A 2 3.47 -15.19 -11.15
C ALA A 2 2.66 -16.50 -11.18
N TRP A 3 2.80 -17.36 -10.16
CA TRP A 3 2.01 -18.61 -10.03
C TRP A 3 0.52 -18.33 -9.75
N LEU A 4 0.21 -17.38 -8.86
CA LEU A 4 -1.17 -17.02 -8.53
C LEU A 4 -1.89 -16.36 -9.72
N LYS A 5 -1.17 -15.49 -10.46
CA LYS A 5 -1.66 -14.95 -11.73
C LYS A 5 -1.99 -16.10 -12.68
N LYS A 6 -1.07 -17.05 -12.85
CA LYS A 6 -1.28 -18.23 -13.71
C LYS A 6 -2.52 -19.03 -13.28
N ASP A 7 -2.71 -19.30 -11.99
CA ASP A 7 -3.87 -20.06 -11.51
C ASP A 7 -5.19 -19.30 -11.73
N VAL A 8 -5.22 -17.97 -11.53
CA VAL A 8 -6.40 -17.13 -11.80
C VAL A 8 -6.67 -16.98 -13.32
N ILE A 9 -5.61 -16.97 -14.12
CA ILE A 9 -5.64 -16.93 -15.59
C ILE A 9 -6.21 -18.22 -16.16
N GLU A 10 -5.66 -19.34 -15.70
CA GLU A 10 -6.00 -20.68 -16.13
C GLU A 10 -7.35 -21.13 -15.56
N ALA A 11 -7.79 -20.54 -14.44
CA ALA A 11 -9.14 -20.68 -13.93
C ALA A 11 -10.16 -20.20 -14.98
N ASN A 12 -10.84 -21.17 -15.58
CA ASN A 12 -11.95 -20.97 -16.51
C ASN A 12 -13.31 -21.14 -15.84
N HIS A 13 -13.34 -21.55 -14.56
CA HIS A 13 -14.55 -21.72 -13.76
C HIS A 13 -14.30 -21.32 -12.30
N VAL A 14 -15.34 -20.83 -11.62
CA VAL A 14 -15.27 -20.36 -10.22
C VAL A 14 -14.78 -21.45 -9.25
N ASP A 15 -15.05 -22.71 -9.55
CA ASP A 15 -14.64 -23.86 -8.72
C ASP A 15 -13.12 -24.10 -8.73
N GLN A 16 -12.40 -23.53 -9.71
CA GLN A 16 -10.94 -23.63 -9.79
C GLN A 16 -10.23 -22.51 -9.03
N LEU A 17 -10.96 -21.47 -8.60
CA LEU A 17 -10.40 -20.43 -7.74
C LEU A 17 -10.29 -20.92 -6.31
N ALA A 18 -9.32 -20.39 -5.55
CA ALA A 18 -9.29 -20.54 -4.11
C ALA A 18 -10.55 -19.93 -3.47
N ASP A 19 -11.02 -20.52 -2.37
CA ASP A 19 -12.22 -20.08 -1.67
C ASP A 19 -12.02 -18.76 -0.89
N MET A 20 -10.77 -18.52 -0.46
CA MET A 20 -10.34 -17.29 0.19
C MET A 20 -8.98 -16.84 -0.33
N PHE A 21 -8.85 -15.54 -0.59
CA PHE A 21 -7.56 -14.88 -0.82
C PHE A 21 -7.29 -13.93 0.34
N LEU A 22 -6.05 -13.87 0.80
CA LEU A 22 -5.53 -12.85 1.71
C LEU A 22 -4.37 -12.16 1.00
N SER A 23 -4.45 -10.85 0.84
CA SER A 23 -3.44 -10.11 0.08
C SER A 23 -3.23 -8.68 0.55
N ALA A 24 -2.20 -8.06 -0.01
CA ALA A 24 -1.93 -6.64 0.10
C ALA A 24 -1.78 -6.02 -1.30
N GLY A 25 -1.98 -4.71 -1.43
CA GLY A 25 -1.70 -3.97 -2.67
C GLY A 25 -2.77 -4.05 -3.76
N PHE A 26 -2.47 -3.42 -4.89
CA PHE A 26 -3.48 -3.10 -5.92
C PHE A 26 -3.49 -4.02 -7.16
N ASP A 27 -2.37 -4.66 -7.48
CA ASP A 27 -2.13 -5.28 -8.80
C ASP A 27 -3.13 -6.39 -9.16
N LEU A 28 -3.09 -7.53 -8.46
CA LEU A 28 -3.89 -8.69 -8.87
C LEU A 28 -5.38 -8.57 -8.56
N PHE A 29 -5.74 -7.80 -7.54
CA PHE A 29 -7.08 -7.88 -6.97
C PHE A 29 -7.98 -6.73 -7.36
N PHE A 30 -7.42 -5.62 -7.82
CA PHE A 30 -8.20 -4.45 -8.25
C PHE A 30 -8.24 -4.28 -9.78
N ASP A 31 -7.53 -5.12 -10.53
CA ASP A 31 -7.56 -5.08 -11.99
C ASP A 31 -8.87 -5.62 -12.58
N ASN A 32 -9.13 -5.29 -13.85
CA ASN A 32 -10.30 -5.79 -14.56
C ASN A 32 -10.08 -7.15 -15.24
N LYS A 33 -8.83 -7.51 -15.53
CA LYS A 33 -8.47 -8.65 -16.38
C LYS A 33 -8.47 -9.99 -15.62
N TRP A 34 -7.96 -10.01 -14.40
CA TRP A 34 -7.75 -11.23 -13.62
C TRP A 34 -8.87 -11.42 -12.60
N MET A 35 -8.89 -10.62 -11.54
CA MET A 35 -9.93 -10.73 -10.50
C MET A 35 -11.17 -9.92 -10.85
N GLY A 36 -11.06 -8.91 -11.70
CA GLY A 36 -12.15 -8.09 -12.21
C GLY A 36 -13.34 -8.86 -12.74
N LYS A 37 -13.11 -9.82 -13.64
CA LYS A 37 -14.18 -10.67 -14.21
C LYS A 37 -15.00 -11.37 -13.12
N TRP A 38 -14.33 -11.94 -12.12
CA TRP A 38 -14.98 -12.65 -11.03
C TRP A 38 -15.72 -11.71 -10.08
N LYS A 39 -15.19 -10.49 -9.83
CA LYS A 39 -15.91 -9.46 -9.07
C LYS A 39 -17.20 -9.04 -9.76
N THR A 40 -17.19 -8.90 -11.09
CA THR A 40 -18.42 -8.56 -11.84
C THR A 40 -19.49 -9.65 -11.80
N GLU A 41 -19.09 -10.90 -11.58
CA GLU A 41 -20.01 -12.02 -11.34
C GLU A 41 -20.60 -12.02 -9.91
N GLY A 42 -20.09 -11.14 -9.03
CA GLY A 42 -20.59 -10.96 -7.68
C GLY A 42 -20.37 -12.18 -6.78
N ILE A 43 -19.28 -12.91 -6.97
CA ILE A 43 -19.00 -14.15 -6.22
C ILE A 43 -18.36 -13.93 -4.85
N PHE A 44 -17.85 -12.72 -4.57
CA PHE A 44 -17.16 -12.37 -3.32
C PHE A 44 -18.05 -11.53 -2.41
N GLU A 45 -17.91 -11.68 -1.10
CA GLU A 45 -18.57 -10.82 -0.12
C GLU A 45 -17.66 -10.49 1.07
N ASP A 46 -17.84 -9.30 1.62
CA ASP A 46 -17.47 -8.95 2.97
C ASP A 46 -18.39 -9.67 3.96
N MET A 47 -17.81 -10.64 4.69
CA MET A 47 -18.50 -11.38 5.74
C MET A 47 -17.91 -11.12 7.13
N THR A 48 -17.11 -10.05 7.29
CA THR A 48 -16.53 -9.64 8.60
C THR A 48 -17.60 -9.25 9.61
N GLY A 49 -18.73 -8.72 9.14
CA GLY A 49 -19.81 -8.22 10.00
C GLY A 49 -19.47 -6.92 10.74
N LEU A 50 -18.34 -6.28 10.44
CA LEU A 50 -17.94 -5.01 11.04
C LEU A 50 -18.81 -3.88 10.50
N ALA A 51 -19.66 -3.31 11.35
CA ALA A 51 -20.49 -2.15 10.98
C ALA A 51 -19.65 -0.90 10.75
N HIS A 52 -18.70 -0.67 11.66
CA HIS A 52 -17.75 0.44 11.67
C HIS A 52 -16.32 -0.07 11.68
N TYR A 53 -15.43 0.70 11.06
CA TYR A 53 -13.99 0.55 11.12
C TYR A 53 -13.40 1.51 12.15
N ASN A 54 -12.10 1.37 12.37
CA ASN A 54 -11.31 2.30 13.14
C ASN A 54 -11.46 3.74 12.63
N THR A 55 -11.49 4.72 13.54
CA THR A 55 -11.65 6.14 13.20
C THR A 55 -10.51 6.69 12.35
N ASP A 56 -9.33 6.06 12.34
CA ASP A 56 -8.24 6.39 11.41
C ASP A 56 -8.65 6.16 9.94
N PHE A 57 -9.62 5.27 9.69
CA PHE A 57 -10.01 4.77 8.36
C PHE A 57 -11.51 4.89 8.03
N GLU A 58 -12.29 5.46 8.95
CA GLU A 58 -13.70 5.84 8.79
C GLU A 58 -13.88 7.28 9.28
N ASN A 59 -13.59 8.25 8.42
CA ASN A 59 -13.69 9.68 8.68
C ASN A 59 -13.97 10.47 7.40
N GLU A 60 -14.03 11.80 7.49
CA GLU A 60 -14.36 12.69 6.37
C GLU A 60 -13.36 12.64 5.20
N HIS A 61 -12.14 12.17 5.43
CA HIS A 61 -11.07 12.12 4.43
C HIS A 61 -10.81 10.72 3.90
N ILE A 62 -11.11 9.68 4.68
CA ILE A 62 -10.82 8.28 4.36
C ILE A 62 -12.01 7.41 4.75
N SER A 63 -12.45 6.59 3.79
CA SER A 63 -13.32 5.45 4.02
C SER A 63 -12.69 4.21 3.37
N LEU A 64 -12.21 3.29 4.20
CA LEU A 64 -11.66 2.01 3.73
C LEU A 64 -12.72 0.95 3.54
N LYS A 65 -13.91 1.09 4.13
CA LYS A 65 -14.97 0.10 3.96
C LYS A 65 -15.44 0.09 2.50
N ASP A 66 -15.40 -1.09 1.90
CA ASP A 66 -15.82 -1.26 0.52
C ASP A 66 -17.34 -1.01 0.40
N PRO A 67 -17.79 -0.02 -0.41
CA PRO A 67 -19.21 0.25 -0.60
C PRO A 67 -19.96 -0.84 -1.41
N LYS A 68 -19.25 -1.66 -2.20
CA LYS A 68 -19.82 -2.80 -2.92
C LYS A 68 -19.81 -4.08 -2.07
N GLY A 69 -18.99 -4.10 -1.00
CA GLY A 69 -18.89 -5.21 -0.07
C GLY A 69 -18.31 -6.48 -0.69
N ASP A 70 -17.40 -6.35 -1.65
CA ASP A 70 -16.62 -7.47 -2.19
C ASP A 70 -15.39 -7.74 -1.32
N TYR A 71 -14.72 -6.68 -0.84
CA TYR A 71 -13.46 -6.75 -0.09
C TYR A 71 -13.67 -6.65 1.42
N SER A 72 -13.13 -7.63 2.15
CA SER A 72 -13.04 -7.60 3.62
C SER A 72 -11.71 -6.96 4.04
N MET A 73 -11.72 -5.72 4.52
CA MET A 73 -10.48 -5.04 4.93
C MET A 73 -9.96 -5.59 6.27
N ILE A 74 -8.64 -5.60 6.47
CA ILE A 74 -7.98 -6.02 7.73
C ILE A 74 -7.12 -4.90 8.32
N GLY A 75 -6.39 -4.18 7.46
CA GLY A 75 -5.42 -3.18 7.89
C GLY A 75 -4.71 -2.56 6.70
N VAL A 76 -3.66 -1.81 6.98
CA VAL A 76 -2.89 -1.12 5.93
C VAL A 76 -1.39 -1.16 6.20
N VAL A 77 -0.61 -1.05 5.13
CA VAL A 77 0.85 -0.85 5.19
C VAL A 77 1.16 0.60 4.78
N PRO A 78 1.57 1.48 5.72
CA PRO A 78 1.88 2.87 5.40
C PRO A 78 3.32 3.05 4.92
N ALA A 79 3.50 3.78 3.82
CA ALA A 79 4.78 4.26 3.32
C ALA A 79 5.13 5.62 3.95
N ILE A 80 6.33 5.70 4.53
CA ILE A 80 6.89 6.90 5.17
C ILE A 80 8.28 7.22 4.60
N PHE A 81 8.85 8.35 5.00
CA PHE A 81 10.22 8.70 4.66
C PHE A 81 11.18 8.36 5.80
N LEU A 82 12.30 7.76 5.43
CA LEU A 82 13.50 7.65 6.25
C LEU A 82 14.55 8.59 5.68
N VAL A 83 14.82 9.67 6.39
CA VAL A 83 15.76 10.71 5.97
C VAL A 83 17.11 10.46 6.62
N ASN A 84 18.14 10.28 5.80
CA ASN A 84 19.52 10.18 6.27
C ASN A 84 20.12 11.59 6.37
N LYS A 85 20.17 12.17 7.58
CA LYS A 85 20.69 13.52 7.80
C LYS A 85 22.13 13.73 7.31
N ALA A 86 22.95 12.67 7.32
CA ALA A 86 24.31 12.75 6.83
C ALA A 86 24.36 12.90 5.30
N ALA A 87 23.52 12.16 4.56
CA ALA A 87 23.42 12.25 3.10
C ALA A 87 22.56 13.45 2.64
N LEU A 88 21.62 13.91 3.47
CA LEU A 88 20.81 15.11 3.22
C LEU A 88 21.67 16.37 3.13
N GLY A 89 22.70 16.48 3.98
CA GLY A 89 23.60 17.64 4.01
C GLY A 89 22.88 18.90 4.49
N SER A 90 22.98 20.00 3.74
CA SER A 90 22.33 21.28 4.06
C SER A 90 20.91 21.42 3.52
N ARG A 91 20.41 20.42 2.77
CA ARG A 91 19.05 20.42 2.21
C ARG A 91 18.01 20.38 3.33
N LYS A 92 16.85 20.96 3.08
CA LYS A 92 15.74 20.91 4.04
C LYS A 92 15.25 19.46 4.16
N VAL A 93 14.88 19.03 5.36
CA VAL A 93 14.18 17.75 5.54
C VAL A 93 12.85 17.82 4.79
N PRO A 94 12.57 16.90 3.84
CA PRO A 94 11.30 16.90 3.12
C PRO A 94 10.17 16.54 4.09
N GLU A 95 9.04 17.21 3.95
CA GLU A 95 7.88 17.03 4.83
C GLU A 95 6.65 16.54 4.06
N SER A 96 6.71 16.44 2.73
CA SER A 96 5.58 16.10 1.87
C SER A 96 5.96 15.21 0.69
N TRP A 97 4.96 14.60 0.06
CA TRP A 97 5.18 13.88 -1.20
C TRP A 97 5.58 14.81 -2.34
N SER A 98 5.15 16.07 -2.32
CA SER A 98 5.58 17.06 -3.32
C SER A 98 7.07 17.43 -3.18
N ASP A 99 7.58 17.53 -1.94
CA ASP A 99 8.97 17.93 -1.70
C ASP A 99 9.93 16.95 -2.37
N ILE A 100 9.67 15.65 -2.26
CA ILE A 100 10.52 14.58 -2.79
C ILE A 100 10.50 14.46 -4.33
N LEU A 101 9.55 15.14 -4.99
CA LEU A 101 9.41 15.21 -6.45
C LEU A 101 10.08 16.46 -7.04
N SER A 102 10.72 17.29 -6.22
CA SER A 102 11.43 18.48 -6.69
C SER A 102 12.81 18.15 -7.26
N ASP A 103 13.31 19.05 -8.10
CA ASP A 103 14.64 18.95 -8.73
C ASP A 103 15.78 18.80 -7.69
N GLU A 104 15.59 19.29 -6.46
CA GLU A 104 16.55 19.18 -5.35
C GLU A 104 16.82 17.72 -4.92
N PHE A 105 15.85 16.83 -5.16
CA PHE A 105 15.92 15.43 -4.77
C PHE A 105 16.06 14.46 -5.95
N GLU A 106 16.36 14.95 -7.15
CA GLU A 106 16.77 14.11 -8.27
C GLU A 106 17.94 13.21 -7.88
N HIS A 107 17.88 11.94 -8.28
CA HIS A 107 18.91 10.94 -7.99
C HIS A 107 19.32 10.90 -6.51
N SER A 108 18.37 11.01 -5.58
CA SER A 108 18.68 11.04 -4.15
C SER A 108 17.80 10.13 -3.29
N ILE A 109 16.83 9.45 -3.91
CA ILE A 109 15.79 8.70 -3.23
C ILE A 109 15.92 7.21 -3.51
N SER A 110 15.70 6.37 -2.50
CA SER A 110 15.51 4.93 -2.68
C SER A 110 14.04 4.56 -2.51
N LEU A 111 13.56 3.66 -3.37
CA LEU A 111 12.18 3.16 -3.40
C LEU A 111 12.17 1.63 -3.20
N PRO A 112 11.13 1.06 -2.57
CA PRO A 112 11.06 -0.36 -2.27
C PRO A 112 10.56 -1.14 -3.50
N ILE A 113 11.25 -1.06 -4.64
CA ILE A 113 10.79 -1.62 -5.93
C ILE A 113 10.61 -3.15 -5.87
N ALA A 114 11.38 -3.83 -5.00
CA ALA A 114 11.23 -5.27 -4.76
C ALA A 114 9.96 -5.64 -3.97
N ASP A 115 9.37 -4.68 -3.25
CA ASP A 115 8.06 -4.80 -2.60
C ASP A 115 7.00 -4.25 -3.56
N PHE A 116 6.55 -5.13 -4.46
CA PHE A 116 5.61 -4.76 -5.52
C PHE A 116 4.32 -4.16 -4.98
N ASP A 117 3.81 -4.61 -3.83
CA ASP A 117 2.53 -4.16 -3.30
C ASP A 117 2.62 -2.70 -2.80
N LEU A 118 3.70 -2.36 -2.09
CA LEU A 118 3.91 -0.98 -1.65
C LEU A 118 4.34 -0.07 -2.80
N PHE A 119 5.22 -0.54 -3.69
CA PHE A 119 5.66 0.22 -4.85
C PHE A 119 4.48 0.60 -5.75
N ASN A 120 3.62 -0.37 -6.06
CA ASN A 120 2.40 -0.13 -6.85
C ASN A 120 1.46 0.86 -6.16
N SER A 121 1.32 0.78 -4.83
CA SER A 121 0.55 1.77 -4.07
C SER A 121 1.13 3.17 -4.23
N ILE A 122 2.45 3.34 -4.09
CA ILE A 122 3.11 4.64 -4.26
C ILE A 122 2.84 5.20 -5.67
N LEU A 123 2.99 4.39 -6.72
CA LEU A 123 2.77 4.82 -8.10
C LEU A 123 1.36 5.39 -8.34
N VAL A 124 0.31 4.65 -7.96
CA VAL A 124 -1.08 5.08 -8.22
C VAL A 124 -1.47 6.30 -7.38
N HIS A 125 -0.96 6.40 -6.15
CA HIS A 125 -1.24 7.56 -5.30
C HIS A 125 -0.50 8.80 -5.81
N ILE A 126 0.75 8.68 -6.23
CA ILE A 126 1.49 9.79 -6.86
C ILE A 126 0.81 10.22 -8.16
N TYR A 127 0.32 9.28 -8.97
CA TYR A 127 -0.49 9.61 -10.14
C TYR A 127 -1.77 10.38 -9.77
N LYS A 128 -2.52 9.92 -8.75
CA LYS A 128 -3.74 10.62 -8.31
C LYS A 128 -3.44 12.04 -7.80
N LEU A 129 -2.34 12.23 -7.09
CA LEU A 129 -1.97 13.51 -6.48
C LEU A 129 -1.34 14.49 -7.49
N TYR A 130 -0.51 14.00 -8.40
CA TYR A 130 0.39 14.83 -9.21
C TYR A 130 0.41 14.45 -10.70
N GLY A 131 -0.47 13.56 -11.14
CA GLY A 131 -0.60 13.09 -12.51
C GLY A 131 0.61 12.30 -13.01
N GLN A 132 0.64 12.09 -14.32
CA GLN A 132 1.75 11.43 -15.03
C GLN A 132 3.10 12.11 -14.73
N GLU A 133 3.13 13.44 -14.67
CA GLU A 133 4.37 14.19 -14.41
C GLU A 133 4.97 13.83 -13.04
N GLY A 134 4.13 13.71 -12.00
CA GLY A 134 4.58 13.28 -10.69
C GLY A 134 5.20 11.89 -10.69
N VAL A 135 4.61 10.95 -11.44
CA VAL A 135 5.15 9.59 -11.58
C VAL A 135 6.51 9.60 -12.30
N THR A 136 6.66 10.39 -13.35
CA THR A 136 7.95 10.55 -14.04
C THR A 136 8.99 11.22 -13.14
N LYS A 137 8.62 12.26 -12.38
CA LYS A 137 9.51 12.90 -11.39
C LYS A 137 9.94 11.92 -10.31
N LEU A 138 9.05 11.07 -9.83
CA LEU A 138 9.38 10.02 -8.87
C LEU A 138 10.45 9.06 -9.42
N GLY A 139 10.35 8.68 -10.70
CA GLY A 139 11.38 7.92 -11.40
C GLY A 139 12.71 8.65 -11.45
N LYS A 140 12.69 9.96 -11.74
CA LYS A 140 13.90 10.81 -11.79
C LYS A 140 14.58 10.95 -10.43
N SER A 141 13.80 10.97 -9.34
CA SER A 141 14.33 11.03 -7.97
C SER A 141 15.09 9.76 -7.55
N LEU A 142 14.90 8.63 -8.24
CA LEU A 142 15.49 7.34 -7.87
C LEU A 142 17.02 7.37 -8.00
N LEU A 143 17.74 7.09 -6.92
CA LEU A 143 19.21 6.97 -6.90
C LEU A 143 19.69 5.55 -7.22
N SER A 144 19.06 4.53 -6.65
CA SER A 144 19.45 3.12 -6.85
C SER A 144 18.35 2.13 -6.42
N ASN A 145 18.38 0.93 -7.01
CA ASN A 145 17.41 -0.14 -6.80
C ASN A 145 17.88 -1.09 -5.68
N LEU A 146 17.73 -0.69 -4.42
CA LEU A 146 18.12 -1.49 -3.24
C LEU A 146 16.90 -2.18 -2.59
N HIS A 147 17.08 -3.37 -2.01
CA HIS A 147 16.02 -4.05 -1.24
C HIS A 147 15.82 -3.37 0.14
N PRO A 148 14.60 -3.29 0.72
CA PRO A 148 14.35 -2.61 2.02
C PRO A 148 15.31 -2.97 3.16
N ALA A 149 15.68 -4.25 3.27
CA ALA A 149 16.66 -4.73 4.26
C ALA A 149 18.11 -4.27 4.02
N GLN A 150 18.48 -3.97 2.77
CA GLN A 150 19.82 -3.45 2.40
C GLN A 150 19.90 -1.92 2.53
N MET A 151 18.77 -1.24 2.62
CA MET A 151 18.69 0.23 2.76
C MET A 151 19.18 0.74 4.13
N MET A 152 19.23 -0.14 5.14
CA MET A 152 19.69 0.19 6.50
C MET A 152 21.19 0.53 6.58
N ASP A 153 22.01 -0.01 5.66
CA ASP A 153 23.46 0.18 5.59
C ASP A 153 23.92 1.06 4.41
N ALA A 154 22.98 1.51 3.56
CA ALA A 154 23.28 2.32 2.39
C ALA A 154 23.60 3.77 2.77
N LYS A 155 24.82 4.22 2.50
CA LYS A 155 25.27 5.59 2.76
C LYS A 155 24.78 6.63 1.73
N GLU A 156 24.10 6.19 0.68
CA GLU A 156 23.94 6.98 -0.54
C GLU A 156 22.59 7.72 -0.66
N PRO A 157 21.41 7.13 -0.40
CA PRO A 157 20.17 7.89 -0.53
C PRO A 157 19.99 8.88 0.63
N ALA A 158 19.60 10.11 0.28
CA ALA A 158 19.20 11.11 1.27
C ALA A 158 17.84 10.77 1.89
N ILE A 159 16.98 10.13 1.10
CA ILE A 159 15.63 9.74 1.50
C ILE A 159 15.38 8.31 1.05
N THR A 160 14.84 7.50 1.94
CA THR A 160 14.34 6.17 1.60
C THR A 160 12.85 6.13 1.89
N ILE A 161 12.04 5.76 0.89
CA ILE A 161 10.62 5.48 1.11
C ILE A 161 10.49 4.01 1.53
N MET A 162 9.84 3.75 2.66
CA MET A 162 9.75 2.40 3.20
C MET A 162 8.46 2.18 4.00
N PRO A 163 8.05 0.91 4.21
CA PRO A 163 7.01 0.59 5.18
C PRO A 163 7.35 1.11 6.58
N PHE A 164 6.36 1.66 7.29
CA PHE A 164 6.52 2.16 8.66
C PHE A 164 7.07 1.11 9.63
N PHE A 165 6.80 -0.17 9.40
CA PHE A 165 7.36 -1.27 10.19
C PHE A 165 8.88 -1.18 10.37
N PHE A 166 9.63 -0.80 9.32
CA PHE A 166 11.09 -0.71 9.39
C PHE A 166 11.59 0.42 10.31
N SER A 167 10.71 1.33 10.73
CA SER A 167 11.08 2.36 11.72
C SER A 167 11.52 1.78 13.06
N LYS A 168 11.04 0.58 13.43
CA LYS A 168 11.47 -0.14 14.64
C LYS A 168 12.94 -0.52 14.65
N MET A 169 13.55 -0.64 13.47
CA MET A 169 14.94 -1.07 13.35
C MET A 169 15.91 0.12 13.46
N ILE A 170 15.40 1.35 13.47
CA ILE A 170 16.22 2.56 13.52
C ILE A 170 16.78 2.75 14.93
N LYS A 171 18.10 2.92 15.02
CA LYS A 171 18.79 3.18 16.29
C LYS A 171 18.47 4.59 16.79
N GLU A 172 18.16 4.68 18.09
CA GLU A 172 18.10 5.97 18.78
C GLU A 172 19.43 6.71 18.66
N ASN A 173 19.38 8.01 18.34
CA ASN A 173 20.53 8.88 18.09
C ASN A 173 21.37 8.57 16.83
N GLY A 174 20.86 7.77 15.89
CA GLY A 174 21.45 7.60 14.56
C GLY A 174 21.24 8.83 13.63
N PRO A 175 21.89 8.85 12.45
CA PRO A 175 21.68 9.92 11.47
C PRO A 175 20.31 9.84 10.78
N MET A 176 19.56 8.76 11.01
CA MET A 176 18.29 8.49 10.37
C MET A 176 17.13 9.15 11.13
N GLN A 177 16.26 9.86 10.39
CA GLN A 177 15.06 10.48 10.91
C GLN A 177 13.83 9.94 10.17
N VAL A 178 12.85 9.45 10.93
CA VAL A 178 11.53 9.13 10.39
C VAL A 178 10.75 10.42 10.16
N VAL A 179 10.19 10.57 8.96
CA VAL A 179 9.25 11.65 8.64
C VAL A 179 7.95 11.04 8.14
N TRP A 180 6.86 11.47 8.78
CA TRP A 180 5.51 11.18 8.34
C TRP A 180 5.06 12.33 7.42
N PRO A 181 4.72 12.08 6.15
CA PRO A 181 4.39 13.16 5.21
C PRO A 181 3.16 13.96 5.67
N LYS A 182 3.13 15.27 5.39
CA LYS A 182 2.06 16.19 5.79
C LYS A 182 0.71 15.82 5.19
N GLU A 183 0.67 15.40 3.93
CA GLU A 183 -0.54 14.86 3.29
C GLU A 183 -0.97 13.52 3.91
N GLY A 184 -0.03 12.81 4.53
CA GLY A 184 -0.21 11.49 5.11
C GLY A 184 0.70 10.43 4.50
N ALA A 185 0.84 9.30 5.19
CA ALA A 185 1.50 8.14 4.63
C ALA A 185 0.62 7.52 3.54
N ILE A 186 1.17 7.28 2.35
CA ILE A 186 0.49 6.49 1.30
C ILE A 186 0.29 5.07 1.83
N ILE A 187 -0.92 4.54 1.70
CA ILE A 187 -1.26 3.22 2.24
C ILE A 187 -1.43 2.17 1.15
N SER A 188 -0.86 0.98 1.39
CA SER A 188 -1.24 -0.24 0.69
C SER A 188 -2.28 -1.00 1.53
N PRO A 189 -3.44 -1.39 0.96
CA PRO A 189 -4.48 -2.07 1.73
C PRO A 189 -4.09 -3.52 2.01
N ILE A 190 -4.53 -4.07 3.15
CA ILE A 190 -4.52 -5.50 3.47
C ILE A 190 -5.97 -5.96 3.57
N PHE A 191 -6.34 -6.98 2.80
CA PHE A 191 -7.74 -7.40 2.68
C PHE A 191 -7.87 -8.89 2.35
N MET A 192 -9.10 -9.39 2.49
CA MET A 192 -9.51 -10.70 2.01
C MET A 192 -10.57 -10.58 0.91
N LEU A 193 -10.59 -11.58 0.03
CA LEU A 193 -11.70 -11.89 -0.85
C LEU A 193 -12.20 -13.28 -0.51
N THR A 194 -13.49 -13.40 -0.21
CA THR A 194 -14.10 -14.64 0.29
C THR A 194 -15.33 -14.99 -0.52
N LYS A 195 -15.39 -16.22 -1.03
CA LYS A 195 -16.52 -16.66 -1.86
C LYS A 195 -17.82 -16.75 -1.05
N LYS A 196 -18.90 -16.17 -1.58
CA LYS A 196 -20.25 -16.19 -0.99
C LYS A 196 -20.76 -17.60 -0.70
N ASN A 197 -20.59 -18.51 -1.65
CA ASN A 197 -21.08 -19.88 -1.55
C ASN A 197 -20.31 -20.76 -0.54
N ARG A 198 -19.24 -20.24 0.07
CA ARG A 198 -18.43 -20.92 1.09
C ARG A 198 -18.53 -20.25 2.45
N ARG A 199 -19.52 -19.37 2.66
CA ARG A 199 -19.71 -18.60 3.90
C ARG A 199 -19.67 -19.48 5.16
N GLU A 200 -20.39 -20.60 5.19
CA GLU A 200 -20.45 -21.46 6.39
C GLU A 200 -19.07 -21.99 6.80
N GLU A 201 -18.22 -22.32 5.82
CA GLU A 201 -16.87 -22.83 6.03
C GLU A 201 -15.87 -21.70 6.36
N LEU A 202 -16.00 -20.54 5.71
CA LEU A 202 -15.04 -19.44 5.81
C LEU A 202 -15.31 -18.48 6.97
N LYS A 203 -16.56 -18.36 7.44
CA LYS A 203 -16.94 -17.38 8.47
C LYS A 203 -16.10 -17.46 9.75
N PRO A 204 -15.77 -18.64 10.31
CA PRO A 204 -14.90 -18.72 11.49
C PRO A 204 -13.49 -18.17 11.23
N ILE A 205 -12.96 -18.36 10.02
CA ILE A 205 -11.63 -17.86 9.63
C ILE A 205 -11.70 -16.34 9.47
N VAL A 206 -12.73 -15.83 8.80
CA VAL A 206 -12.93 -14.38 8.62
C VAL A 206 -13.11 -13.68 9.96
N ASP A 207 -13.89 -14.24 10.87
CA ASP A 207 -14.12 -13.68 12.21
C ASP A 207 -12.83 -13.64 13.04
N PHE A 208 -12.00 -14.67 12.92
CA PHE A 208 -10.69 -14.67 13.54
C PHE A 208 -9.79 -13.57 12.95
N MET A 209 -9.68 -13.51 11.62
CA MET A 209 -8.83 -12.54 10.92
C MET A 209 -9.27 -11.08 11.13
N ALA A 210 -10.58 -10.84 11.18
CA ALA A 210 -11.17 -9.53 11.43
C ALA A 210 -11.35 -9.23 12.92
N GLY A 211 -10.91 -10.11 13.83
CA GLY A 211 -11.08 -9.97 15.26
C GLY A 211 -10.07 -9.02 15.90
N LYS A 212 -10.42 -8.51 17.10
CA LYS A 212 -9.61 -7.57 17.88
C LYS A 212 -8.19 -8.06 18.17
N GLU A 213 -8.02 -9.36 18.42
CA GLU A 213 -6.72 -9.95 18.72
C GLU A 213 -5.76 -9.82 17.53
N VAL A 214 -6.20 -10.23 16.34
CA VAL A 214 -5.42 -10.07 15.11
C VAL A 214 -5.16 -8.59 14.84
N GLY A 215 -6.18 -7.73 15.00
CA GLY A 215 -6.03 -6.28 14.86
C GLY A 215 -4.96 -5.68 15.78
N ASN A 216 -4.92 -6.10 17.05
CA ASN A 216 -3.88 -5.67 17.99
C ASN A 216 -2.49 -6.16 17.58
N ILE A 217 -2.37 -7.42 17.14
CA ILE A 217 -1.09 -8.00 16.71
C ILE A 217 -0.53 -7.23 15.52
N ILE A 218 -1.31 -7.05 14.45
CA ILE A 218 -0.83 -6.37 13.24
C ILE A 218 -0.49 -4.89 13.53
N SER A 219 -1.28 -4.23 14.37
CA SER A 219 -1.06 -2.81 14.70
C SER A 219 0.17 -2.59 15.59
N HIS A 220 0.29 -3.33 16.69
CA HIS A 220 1.34 -3.08 17.69
C HIS A 220 2.64 -3.82 17.37
N GLN A 221 2.57 -5.05 16.86
CA GLN A 221 3.75 -5.85 16.53
C GLN A 221 4.17 -5.63 15.08
N GLY A 222 3.21 -5.66 14.15
CA GLY A 222 3.46 -5.44 12.72
C GLY A 222 3.61 -3.98 12.31
N LEU A 223 3.19 -3.01 13.15
CA LEU A 223 3.07 -1.59 12.74
C LEU A 223 2.23 -1.40 11.47
N PHE A 224 1.27 -2.28 11.27
CA PHE A 224 0.27 -2.21 10.20
C PHE A 224 -1.04 -1.79 10.85
N PRO A 225 -1.43 -0.51 10.75
CA PRO A 225 -2.64 -0.02 11.40
C PRO A 225 -3.86 -0.87 11.03
N SER A 226 -4.63 -1.26 12.04
CA SER A 226 -5.78 -2.13 11.88
C SER A 226 -7.05 -1.33 11.62
N ILE A 227 -7.97 -1.92 10.85
CA ILE A 227 -9.32 -1.40 10.66
C ILE A 227 -10.27 -1.76 11.81
N HIS A 228 -9.87 -2.61 12.77
CA HIS A 228 -10.76 -3.02 13.84
C HIS A 228 -11.19 -1.82 14.70
N PRO A 229 -12.50 -1.60 14.94
CA PRO A 229 -13.01 -0.37 15.58
C PRO A 229 -12.52 -0.17 17.02
N GLU A 230 -12.24 -1.26 17.74
CA GLU A 230 -11.75 -1.22 19.14
C GLU A 230 -10.23 -1.29 19.31
N VAL A 231 -9.44 -1.25 18.23
CA VAL A 231 -7.97 -1.28 18.33
C VAL A 231 -7.42 0.14 18.33
N GLU A 232 -6.58 0.49 19.29
CA GLU A 232 -5.87 1.76 19.24
C GLU A 232 -4.60 1.58 18.39
N ASN A 233 -4.50 2.30 17.27
CA ASN A 233 -3.32 2.20 16.42
C ASN A 233 -2.17 3.04 16.98
N VAL A 234 -0.96 2.50 16.91
CA VAL A 234 0.28 3.23 17.22
C VAL A 234 0.52 4.47 16.33
N THR A 235 -0.23 4.57 15.24
CA THR A 235 -0.25 5.70 14.29
C THR A 235 -1.42 6.66 14.53
N ALA A 236 -2.13 6.54 15.65
CA ALA A 236 -3.28 7.39 15.95
C ALA A 236 -2.93 8.88 15.81
N GLY A 237 -3.82 9.62 15.14
CA GLY A 237 -3.64 11.05 14.86
C GLY A 237 -2.64 11.37 13.74
N LYS A 238 -2.06 10.37 13.07
CA LYS A 238 -1.25 10.56 11.86
C LYS A 238 -2.13 10.52 10.61
N PRO A 239 -1.95 11.44 9.63
CA PRO A 239 -2.74 11.42 8.41
C PRO A 239 -2.35 10.26 7.49
N PHE A 240 -3.28 9.76 6.69
CA PHE A 240 -3.02 8.75 5.66
C PHE A 240 -3.52 9.24 4.31
N VAL A 241 -2.96 8.70 3.23
CA VAL A 241 -3.45 8.96 1.88
C VAL A 241 -4.00 7.65 1.33
N TRP A 242 -5.33 7.61 1.16
CA TRP A 242 -6.04 6.53 0.48
C TRP A 242 -6.42 6.94 -0.95
N ILE A 243 -6.28 6.01 -1.89
CA ILE A 243 -6.62 6.25 -3.29
C ILE A 243 -8.14 6.42 -3.49
N GLY A 244 -8.96 5.87 -2.59
CA GLY A 244 -10.43 6.01 -2.61
C GLY A 244 -11.12 5.00 -3.52
N TRP A 245 -12.28 4.51 -3.07
CA TRP A 245 -13.08 3.52 -3.81
C TRP A 245 -13.62 4.04 -5.14
N ASP A 246 -14.02 5.31 -5.21
CA ASP A 246 -14.48 5.93 -6.46
C ASP A 246 -13.39 5.87 -7.53
N PHE A 247 -12.14 6.18 -7.16
CA PHE A 247 -11.01 6.11 -8.06
C PHE A 247 -10.73 4.67 -8.50
N ILE A 248 -10.75 3.72 -7.57
CA ILE A 248 -10.57 2.28 -7.85
C ILE A 248 -11.62 1.77 -8.83
N TYR A 249 -12.90 2.15 -8.64
CA TYR A 249 -13.98 1.65 -9.49
C TYR A 249 -14.14 2.38 -10.81
N SER A 250 -13.62 3.60 -10.94
CA SER A 250 -13.66 4.34 -12.20
C SER A 250 -12.47 4.03 -13.12
N HIS A 251 -11.50 3.23 -12.69
CA HIS A 251 -10.29 2.91 -13.46
C HIS A 251 -10.04 1.39 -13.53
N ASP A 252 -9.41 0.95 -14.62
CA ASP A 252 -8.74 -0.34 -14.61
C ASP A 252 -7.40 -0.19 -13.88
N MET A 253 -7.37 -0.56 -12.61
CA MET A 253 -6.16 -0.40 -11.79
C MET A 253 -4.97 -1.19 -12.35
N GLY A 254 -5.21 -2.30 -13.03
CA GLY A 254 -4.14 -3.09 -13.65
C GLY A 254 -3.51 -2.40 -14.86
N GLN A 255 -4.32 -1.75 -15.70
CA GLN A 255 -3.82 -0.94 -16.81
C GLN A 255 -3.14 0.34 -16.29
N LEU A 256 -3.75 1.03 -15.33
CA LEU A 256 -3.19 2.24 -14.75
C LEU A 256 -1.81 1.99 -14.13
N LEU A 257 -1.62 0.85 -13.45
CA LEU A 257 -0.33 0.46 -12.90
C LEU A 257 0.73 0.27 -13.99
N GLN A 258 0.39 -0.38 -15.11
CA GLN A 258 1.31 -0.54 -16.24
C GLN A 258 1.71 0.80 -16.85
N ASP A 259 0.75 1.73 -16.97
CA ASP A 259 1.00 3.07 -17.47
C ASP A 259 1.92 3.84 -16.50
N CYS A 260 1.65 3.76 -15.19
CA CYS A 260 2.48 4.37 -14.16
C CYS A 260 3.91 3.79 -14.14
N GLU A 261 4.07 2.47 -14.25
CA GLU A 261 5.38 1.83 -14.38
C GLU A 261 6.15 2.34 -15.60
N THR A 262 5.45 2.53 -16.72
CA THR A 262 6.06 3.05 -17.96
C THR A 262 6.55 4.48 -17.76
N TRP A 263 5.72 5.36 -17.17
CA TRP A 263 6.11 6.74 -16.90
C TRP A 263 7.22 6.86 -15.85
N PHE A 264 7.21 5.97 -14.86
CA PHE A 264 8.24 5.87 -13.84
C PHE A 264 9.58 5.45 -14.47
N ARG A 265 9.60 4.39 -15.28
CA ARG A 265 10.80 3.91 -15.99
C ARG A 265 11.37 4.98 -16.92
N LYS A 266 10.51 5.74 -17.61
CA LYS A 266 10.94 6.89 -18.42
C LYS A 266 11.68 7.95 -17.60
N GLY A 267 11.22 8.21 -16.37
CA GLY A 267 11.91 9.12 -15.45
C GLY A 267 13.24 8.55 -14.92
N ALA A 268 13.31 7.24 -14.78
CA ALA A 268 14.45 6.51 -14.24
C ALA A 268 15.47 6.05 -15.31
N GLU A 269 15.43 6.60 -16.53
CA GLU A 269 16.32 6.22 -17.66
C GLU A 269 17.82 6.42 -17.38
N HIS A 270 18.18 7.13 -16.32
CA HIS A 270 19.56 7.33 -15.88
C HIS A 270 20.18 6.13 -15.15
N LEU A 271 19.39 5.09 -14.84
CA LEU A 271 19.83 3.83 -14.20
C LEU A 271 20.05 2.72 -15.21
#